data_AF-A0A2C5XRS7-F1
#
_entry.id   AF-A0A2C5XRS7-F1
#
_cell.length_a   1.000
_cell.length_b   1.000
_cell.length_c   1.000
_cell.angle_alpha   90.00
_cell.angle_beta   90.00
_cell.angle_gamma   90.00
#
_symmetry.space_group_name_H-M   'P 1'
#
loop_
_entity.id
_entity.type
_entity.pdbx_description
1 polymer ?
#
loop_
_entity_poly.entity_id
_entity_poly.type
_entity_poly.pdbx_seq_one_letter_code
_entity_poly.pdbx_strand_id
1 'polypeptide(L)'
;MDQRAMDCSSVLGNADLYGLGVRIGVYAQWTATLLTTVFDPSNESALGLLNLVVQTAMFVGLCTEWARGANAVGSVITQFLLCGSLSSVTGDGISHLGHVSGLMRAVFYTGLSAYAIWFWFTGVDTMRGSSCRQVVFFGPSLMTGWFRSMARLLSVAGLILCLCLTLSSIVVCLRRFRSGLTAAFVGPPRRRPQVEISLMLLSIFLLGLSVATVEYLIRENNVQGVGASDIGSVAQLIPLLAGGLACILSVWKIVTHGLLFRKRCWLIFGWHL
;
A
#
# COMPACT_ATOMS: atom_id res chain seq x y z
N MET A 1 16.01 -1.23 38.17
CA MET A 1 16.56 -1.81 36.92
C MET A 1 16.17 -3.28 36.92
N ASP A 2 15.00 -3.61 36.39
CA ASP A 2 14.49 -4.98 36.38
C ASP A 2 14.90 -5.71 35.09
N GLN A 3 15.88 -6.59 35.24
CA GLN A 3 16.24 -7.62 34.27
C GLN A 3 15.18 -8.73 34.28
N ARG A 4 14.37 -8.78 33.21
CA ARG A 4 13.90 -9.97 32.48
C ARG A 4 12.76 -9.52 31.56
N ALA A 5 13.11 -8.77 30.52
CA ALA A 5 12.39 -8.95 29.28
C ALA A 5 12.62 -10.42 28.92
N MET A 6 11.60 -11.26 29.08
CA MET A 6 11.58 -12.59 28.50
C MET A 6 11.93 -12.39 27.02
N ASP A 7 13.14 -12.80 26.63
CA ASP A 7 13.53 -12.87 25.23
C ASP A 7 12.52 -13.79 24.56
N CYS A 8 11.64 -13.18 23.78
CA CYS A 8 10.71 -13.97 23.00
C CYS A 8 11.53 -14.75 21.98
N SER A 9 11.24 -16.04 21.89
CA SER A 9 11.68 -16.85 20.77
C SER A 9 11.35 -16.14 19.46
N SER A 10 12.30 -16.22 18.52
CA SER A 10 12.17 -15.66 17.18
C SER A 10 10.80 -15.98 16.57
N VAL A 11 10.13 -14.95 16.04
CA VAL A 11 8.84 -15.11 15.37
C VAL A 11 9.12 -15.67 13.97
N LEU A 12 8.55 -16.83 13.65
CA LEU A 12 8.64 -17.37 12.29
C LEU A 12 7.81 -16.50 11.35
N GLY A 13 8.47 -15.86 10.40
CA GLY A 13 7.83 -15.01 9.42
C GLY A 13 7.27 -15.78 8.24
N ASN A 14 6.36 -15.15 7.51
CA ASN A 14 5.79 -15.67 6.28
C ASN A 14 6.50 -15.07 5.07
N ALA A 15 7.40 -15.85 4.48
CA ALA A 15 8.19 -15.46 3.33
C ALA A 15 7.34 -15.07 2.11
N ASP A 16 6.14 -15.64 1.97
CA ASP A 16 5.28 -15.39 0.81
C ASP A 16 4.51 -14.07 0.92
N LEU A 17 4.40 -13.49 2.12
CA LEU A 17 3.70 -12.20 2.35
C LEU A 17 4.64 -11.03 2.51
N TYR A 18 5.77 -11.22 3.18
CA TYR A 18 6.73 -10.16 3.48
C TYR A 18 8.18 -10.65 3.50
N GLY A 19 8.46 -11.75 2.80
CA GLY A 19 9.83 -12.15 2.47
C GLY A 19 10.57 -11.08 1.69
N LEU A 20 11.89 -11.21 1.62
CA LEU A 20 12.75 -10.20 1.02
C LEU A 20 12.37 -9.91 -0.44
N GLY A 21 12.01 -10.93 -1.23
CA GLY A 21 11.57 -10.74 -2.61
C GLY A 21 10.28 -9.93 -2.72
N VAL A 22 9.30 -10.17 -1.84
CA VAL A 22 8.05 -9.39 -1.80
C VAL A 22 8.34 -7.95 -1.43
N ARG A 23 9.13 -7.71 -0.36
CA ARG A 23 9.45 -6.37 0.11
C ARG A 23 10.15 -5.54 -0.96
N ILE A 24 11.25 -6.04 -1.53
CA ILE A 24 11.99 -5.34 -2.58
C ILE A 24 11.09 -5.10 -3.80
N GLY A 25 10.31 -6.11 -4.21
CA GLY A 25 9.37 -5.99 -5.30
C GLY A 25 8.35 -4.87 -5.08
N VAL A 26 7.70 -4.86 -3.92
CA VAL A 26 6.69 -3.85 -3.55
C VAL A 26 7.32 -2.45 -3.44
N TYR A 27 8.52 -2.32 -2.87
CA TYR A 27 9.23 -1.04 -2.78
C TYR A 27 9.60 -0.49 -4.17
N ALA A 28 10.10 -1.36 -5.05
CA ALA A 28 10.38 -1.02 -6.43
C ALA A 28 9.10 -0.63 -7.18
N GLN A 29 7.99 -1.33 -6.95
CA GLN A 29 6.69 -1.05 -7.56
C GLN A 29 6.12 0.29 -7.11
N TRP A 30 6.22 0.64 -5.82
CA TRP A 30 5.83 1.95 -5.32
C TRP A 30 6.64 3.07 -5.96
N THR A 31 7.95 2.87 -6.07
CA THR A 31 8.86 3.82 -6.73
C THR A 31 8.51 3.97 -8.21
N ALA A 32 8.29 2.87 -8.92
CA ALA A 32 7.87 2.85 -10.33
C ALA A 32 6.55 3.62 -10.54
N THR A 33 5.59 3.39 -9.64
CA THR A 33 4.27 4.04 -9.69
C THR A 33 4.40 5.53 -9.45
N LEU A 34 5.13 5.95 -8.41
CA LEU A 34 5.38 7.37 -8.14
C LEU A 34 6.10 8.06 -9.31
N LEU A 35 7.16 7.44 -9.83
CA LEU A 35 7.90 7.97 -10.98
C LEU A 35 7.01 8.08 -12.21
N THR A 36 6.13 7.11 -12.45
CA THR A 36 5.23 7.13 -13.62
C THR A 36 4.10 8.13 -13.43
N THR A 37 3.47 8.23 -12.26
CA THR A 37 2.47 9.25 -11.98
C THR A 37 3.05 10.66 -12.13
N VAL A 38 4.28 10.88 -11.65
CA VAL A 38 4.95 12.17 -11.81
C VAL A 38 5.40 12.38 -13.24
N PHE A 39 6.10 11.45 -13.89
CA PHE A 39 6.82 11.69 -15.15
C PHE A 39 6.13 11.18 -16.42
N ASP A 40 5.31 10.14 -16.34
CA ASP A 40 4.61 9.51 -17.47
C ASP A 40 3.18 9.06 -17.13
N PRO A 41 2.26 10.01 -16.89
CA PRO A 41 0.89 9.70 -16.49
C PRO A 41 0.11 8.91 -17.55
N SER A 42 0.62 8.85 -18.79
CA SER A 42 0.04 8.01 -19.84
C SER A 42 0.11 6.51 -19.52
N ASN A 43 1.11 6.08 -18.74
CA ASN A 43 1.33 4.68 -18.38
C ASN A 43 0.92 4.36 -16.93
N GLU A 44 0.41 5.36 -16.20
CA GLU A 44 0.00 5.23 -14.80
C GLU A 44 -1.08 4.14 -14.62
N SER A 45 -2.06 4.07 -15.54
CA SER A 45 -3.16 3.11 -15.43
C SER A 45 -2.69 1.66 -15.50
N ALA A 46 -1.69 1.36 -16.34
CA ALA A 46 -1.12 0.02 -16.48
C ALA A 46 -0.34 -0.40 -15.23
N LEU A 47 0.54 0.47 -14.72
CA LEU A 47 1.27 0.21 -13.47
C LEU A 47 0.34 0.18 -12.25
N GLY A 48 -0.67 1.04 -12.23
CA GLY A 48 -1.69 1.07 -11.19
C GLY A 48 -2.50 -0.23 -11.12
N LEU A 49 -2.80 -0.85 -12.27
CA LEU A 49 -3.44 -2.16 -12.34
C LEU A 49 -2.52 -3.28 -11.84
N LEU A 50 -1.25 -3.33 -12.29
CA LEU A 50 -0.27 -4.29 -11.80
C LEU A 50 -0.12 -4.19 -10.28
N ASN A 51 -0.05 -2.96 -9.76
CA ASN A 51 0.03 -2.73 -8.33
C ASN A 51 -1.20 -3.26 -7.58
N LEU A 52 -2.39 -3.00 -8.11
CA LEU A 52 -3.63 -3.49 -7.52
C LEU A 52 -3.71 -5.02 -7.50
N VAL A 53 -3.24 -5.69 -8.57
CA VAL A 53 -3.21 -7.17 -8.64
C VAL A 53 -2.30 -7.74 -7.55
N VAL A 54 -1.08 -7.23 -7.43
CA VAL A 54 -0.11 -7.68 -6.41
C VAL A 54 -0.65 -7.41 -5.00
N GLN A 55 -1.20 -6.23 -4.75
CA GLN A 55 -1.81 -5.90 -3.46
C GLN A 55 -3.00 -6.79 -3.11
N THR A 56 -3.87 -7.06 -4.08
CA THR A 56 -5.05 -7.93 -3.87
C THR A 56 -4.60 -9.34 -3.53
N ALA A 57 -3.59 -9.87 -4.22
CA ALA A 57 -3.01 -11.17 -3.90
C ALA A 57 -2.43 -11.21 -2.47
N MET A 58 -1.64 -10.20 -2.09
CA MET A 58 -1.10 -10.09 -0.73
C MET A 58 -2.20 -9.96 0.33
N PHE A 59 -3.26 -9.21 0.05
CA PHE A 59 -4.39 -9.06 0.97
C PHE A 59 -5.19 -10.36 1.15
N VAL A 60 -5.45 -11.10 0.07
CA VAL A 60 -6.05 -12.43 0.17
C VAL A 60 -5.16 -13.36 0.99
N GLY A 61 -3.84 -13.33 0.74
CA GLY A 61 -2.87 -14.08 1.52
C GLY A 61 -2.94 -13.74 3.02
N LEU A 62 -2.97 -12.46 3.38
CA LEU A 62 -3.15 -11.97 4.75
C LEU A 62 -4.45 -12.48 5.41
N CYS A 63 -5.57 -12.46 4.68
CA CYS A 63 -6.84 -12.98 5.16
C CYS A 63 -6.81 -14.49 5.41
N THR A 64 -6.10 -15.25 4.55
CA THR A 64 -5.97 -16.70 4.70
C THR A 64 -4.97 -17.12 5.77
N GLU A 65 -3.96 -16.30 6.03
CA GLU A 65 -2.90 -16.60 7.00
C GLU A 65 -3.46 -16.74 8.41
N TRP A 66 -4.43 -15.90 8.79
CA TRP A 66 -5.08 -15.95 10.09
C TRP A 66 -5.60 -17.35 10.45
N ALA A 67 -6.20 -18.06 9.49
CA ALA A 67 -6.74 -19.40 9.69
C ALA A 67 -5.65 -20.48 9.92
N ARG A 68 -4.37 -20.18 9.63
CA ARG A 68 -3.25 -21.12 9.70
C ARG A 68 -2.33 -20.90 10.91
N GLY A 69 -2.76 -20.09 11.89
CA GLY A 69 -1.95 -19.75 13.06
C GLY A 69 -0.99 -18.59 12.80
N ALA A 70 -1.48 -17.53 12.16
CA ALA A 70 -0.69 -16.34 11.85
C ALA A 70 -0.08 -15.66 13.08
N ASN A 71 1.08 -15.07 12.87
CA ASN A 71 1.74 -14.20 13.84
C ASN A 71 1.24 -12.77 13.69
N ALA A 72 0.76 -12.18 14.80
CA ALA A 72 0.19 -10.84 14.81
C ALA A 72 1.16 -9.77 14.25
N VAL A 73 2.47 -9.89 14.51
CA VAL A 73 3.52 -9.01 13.96
C VAL A 73 3.57 -9.08 12.43
N GLY A 74 3.50 -10.30 11.86
CA GLY A 74 3.49 -10.51 10.41
C GLY A 74 2.29 -9.86 9.74
N SER A 75 1.11 -9.92 10.38
CA SER A 75 -0.08 -9.23 9.90
C SER A 75 0.08 -7.71 9.92
N VAL A 76 0.74 -7.13 10.92
CA VAL A 76 1.04 -5.68 10.97
C VAL A 76 2.02 -5.29 9.86
N ILE A 77 3.10 -6.06 9.67
CA ILE A 77 4.07 -5.84 8.59
C ILE A 77 3.35 -5.83 7.23
N THR A 78 2.50 -6.83 6.99
CA THR A 78 1.74 -6.95 5.75
C THR A 78 0.76 -5.78 5.58
N GLN A 79 0.08 -5.34 6.64
CA GLN A 79 -0.77 -4.15 6.59
C GLN A 79 0.01 -2.88 6.19
N PHE A 80 1.22 -2.68 6.70
CA PHE A 80 2.07 -1.54 6.29
C PHE A 80 2.49 -1.64 4.81
N LEU A 81 2.81 -2.85 4.33
CA LEU A 81 3.06 -3.13 2.91
C LEU A 81 1.80 -2.93 2.03
N LEU A 82 0.60 -3.08 2.56
CA LEU A 82 -0.62 -2.78 1.80
C LEU A 82 -0.96 -1.27 1.85
N CYS A 83 -0.62 -0.61 2.96
CA CYS A 83 -0.86 0.81 3.17
C CYS A 83 0.06 1.72 2.33
N GLY A 84 1.31 1.32 2.10
CA GLY A 84 2.27 2.12 1.31
C GLY A 84 1.77 2.47 -0.09
N SER A 85 0.90 1.65 -0.69
CA SER A 85 0.33 1.95 -2.01
C SER A 85 -0.78 3.00 -2.02
N LEU A 86 -1.33 3.41 -0.87
CA LEU A 86 -2.25 4.57 -0.79
C LEU A 86 -1.54 5.86 -1.24
N SER A 87 -0.21 5.88 -1.14
CA SER A 87 0.65 6.98 -1.56
C SER A 87 0.60 7.27 -3.07
N SER A 88 0.08 6.36 -3.90
CA SER A 88 -0.04 6.54 -5.36
C SER A 88 -1.16 7.51 -5.79
N VAL A 89 -1.91 8.13 -4.87
CA VAL A 89 -2.98 9.10 -5.19
C VAL A 89 -2.38 10.50 -5.46
N THR A 90 -1.50 10.60 -6.45
CA THR A 90 -0.77 11.83 -6.80
C THR A 90 -1.11 12.42 -8.16
N GLY A 91 -1.86 11.70 -9.02
CA GLY A 91 -2.30 12.16 -10.33
C GLY A 91 -3.80 12.45 -10.36
N ASP A 92 -4.17 13.68 -10.75
CA ASP A 92 -5.54 14.18 -10.93
C ASP A 92 -6.54 13.72 -9.85
N GLY A 93 -6.41 14.31 -8.66
CA GLY A 93 -7.32 14.13 -7.53
C GLY A 93 -8.78 13.93 -7.96
N ILE A 94 -9.42 12.90 -7.40
CA ILE A 94 -10.87 12.64 -7.51
C ILE A 94 -11.36 12.26 -8.93
N SER A 95 -10.54 12.39 -9.98
CA SER A 95 -10.92 12.07 -11.38
C SER A 95 -11.06 10.56 -11.66
N HIS A 96 -10.47 9.71 -10.81
CA HIS A 96 -10.60 8.25 -10.91
C HIS A 96 -11.93 7.70 -10.40
N LEU A 97 -12.78 8.51 -9.73
CA LEU A 97 -14.10 8.08 -9.25
C LEU A 97 -15.04 7.63 -10.39
N GLY A 98 -14.73 7.99 -11.64
CA GLY A 98 -15.48 7.56 -12.83
C GLY A 98 -14.91 6.34 -13.57
N HIS A 99 -13.80 5.73 -13.11
CA HIS A 99 -13.12 4.62 -13.80
C HIS A 99 -13.18 3.33 -12.99
N VAL A 100 -13.29 2.19 -13.68
CA VAL A 100 -13.29 0.84 -13.08
C VAL A 100 -12.07 0.63 -12.17
N SER A 101 -10.89 1.12 -12.57
CA SER A 101 -9.67 1.02 -11.75
C SER A 101 -9.78 1.77 -10.41
N GLY A 102 -10.48 2.92 -10.38
CA GLY A 102 -10.71 3.68 -9.14
C GLY A 102 -11.68 2.95 -8.22
N LEU A 103 -12.76 2.39 -8.80
CA LEU A 103 -13.72 1.56 -8.06
C LEU A 103 -13.04 0.32 -7.45
N MET A 104 -12.23 -0.40 -8.21
CA MET A 104 -11.54 -1.60 -7.71
C MET A 104 -10.55 -1.27 -6.58
N ARG A 105 -9.84 -0.13 -6.68
CA ARG A 105 -9.00 0.39 -5.57
C ARG A 105 -9.83 0.73 -4.33
N ALA A 106 -10.98 1.40 -4.51
CA ALA A 106 -11.85 1.78 -3.39
C ALA A 106 -12.43 0.54 -2.69
N VAL A 107 -12.85 -0.48 -3.45
CA VAL A 107 -13.30 -1.78 -2.91
C VAL A 107 -12.17 -2.47 -2.15
N PHE A 108 -10.97 -2.52 -2.72
CA PHE A 108 -9.79 -3.09 -2.06
C PHE A 108 -9.50 -2.42 -0.71
N TYR A 109 -9.44 -1.07 -0.66
CA TYR A 109 -9.17 -0.35 0.58
C TYR A 109 -10.31 -0.42 1.60
N THR A 110 -11.56 -0.58 1.13
CA THR A 110 -12.69 -0.89 2.02
C THR A 110 -12.48 -2.25 2.70
N GLY A 111 -12.09 -3.27 1.93
CA GLY A 111 -11.75 -4.59 2.46
C GLY A 111 -10.57 -4.55 3.44
N LEU A 112 -9.51 -3.83 3.09
CA LEU A 112 -8.34 -3.64 3.96
C LEU A 112 -8.72 -2.93 5.27
N SER A 113 -9.54 -1.89 5.21
CA SER A 113 -10.00 -1.17 6.39
C SER A 113 -10.89 -2.05 7.28
N ALA A 114 -11.76 -2.86 6.69
CA ALA A 114 -12.58 -3.83 7.43
C ALA A 114 -11.72 -4.88 8.13
N TYR A 115 -10.70 -5.42 7.45
CA TYR A 115 -9.73 -6.33 8.06
C TYR A 115 -8.96 -5.64 9.19
N ALA A 116 -8.50 -4.41 9.00
CA ALA A 116 -7.78 -3.65 10.03
C ALA A 116 -8.64 -3.42 11.27
N ILE A 117 -9.94 -3.10 11.13
CA ILE A 117 -10.87 -3.01 12.26
C ILE A 117 -10.92 -4.35 13.00
N TRP A 118 -11.20 -5.45 12.31
CA TRP A 118 -11.23 -6.77 12.95
C TRP A 118 -9.90 -7.09 13.65
N PHE A 119 -8.78 -6.82 12.99
CA PHE A 119 -7.43 -7.07 13.52
C PHE A 119 -7.17 -6.30 14.82
N TRP A 120 -7.38 -4.98 14.83
CA TRP A 120 -7.06 -4.15 15.99
C TRP A 120 -8.06 -4.28 17.14
N PHE A 121 -9.30 -4.67 16.86
CA PHE A 121 -10.31 -4.93 17.89
C PHE A 121 -10.17 -6.32 18.51
N THR A 122 -10.06 -7.36 17.69
CA THR A 122 -10.12 -8.76 18.15
C THR A 122 -8.92 -9.59 17.70
N GLY A 123 -8.48 -9.44 16.45
CA GLY A 123 -7.46 -10.30 15.86
C GLY A 123 -6.12 -10.29 16.60
N VAL A 124 -5.68 -9.13 17.10
CA VAL A 124 -4.45 -9.00 17.91
C VAL A 124 -4.50 -9.87 19.16
N ASP A 125 -5.64 -9.97 19.82
CA ASP A 125 -5.78 -10.77 21.04
C ASP A 125 -5.83 -12.27 20.71
N THR A 126 -6.41 -12.65 19.57
CA THR A 126 -6.45 -14.04 19.09
C THR A 126 -5.09 -14.53 18.58
N MET A 127 -4.29 -13.66 17.94
CA MET A 127 -3.03 -14.01 17.31
C MET A 127 -1.79 -13.72 18.17
N ARG A 128 -1.95 -13.05 19.31
CA ARG A 128 -0.88 -12.96 20.31
C ARG A 128 -0.70 -14.32 20.97
N GLY A 129 0.39 -15.01 20.60
CA GLY A 129 0.95 -16.08 21.43
C GLY A 129 1.33 -15.57 22.84
N SER A 130 1.61 -16.50 23.75
CA SER A 130 1.90 -16.25 25.17
C SER A 130 2.80 -15.02 25.42
N SER A 131 2.26 -14.05 26.17
CA SER A 131 2.89 -12.91 26.89
C SER A 131 4.19 -12.28 26.35
N CYS A 132 4.40 -12.28 25.04
CA CYS A 132 5.59 -11.73 24.43
C CYS A 132 5.48 -10.21 24.20
N ARG A 133 6.60 -9.49 24.39
CA ARG A 133 6.75 -8.06 24.10
C ARG A 133 6.95 -7.84 22.59
N GLN A 134 5.85 -7.69 21.86
CA GLN A 134 5.87 -7.43 20.41
C GLN A 134 5.77 -5.93 20.12
N VAL A 135 6.75 -5.42 19.37
CA VAL A 135 6.83 -4.02 18.94
C VAL A 135 6.04 -3.86 17.65
N VAL A 136 5.21 -2.82 17.56
CA VAL A 136 4.33 -2.53 16.40
C VAL A 136 4.61 -1.22 15.69
N PHE A 137 5.43 -0.37 16.28
CA PHE A 137 5.84 0.90 15.69
C PHE A 137 7.17 1.36 16.27
N PHE A 138 7.75 2.44 15.75
CA PHE A 138 9.01 2.99 16.25
C PHE A 138 9.01 3.19 17.76
N GLY A 139 10.15 2.90 18.38
CA GLY A 139 10.36 2.96 19.83
C GLY A 139 9.71 1.78 20.58
N PRO A 140 9.49 1.91 21.90
CA PRO A 140 8.89 0.87 22.75
C PRO A 140 7.36 0.76 22.57
N SER A 141 6.87 0.95 21.35
CA SER A 141 5.44 0.95 21.05
C SER A 141 4.91 -0.47 20.97
N LEU A 142 4.18 -0.90 22.00
CA LEU A 142 3.66 -2.26 22.15
C LEU A 142 2.29 -2.46 21.49
N MET A 143 1.99 -3.70 21.10
CA MET A 143 0.69 -4.14 20.56
C MET A 143 -0.52 -3.75 21.43
N THR A 144 -0.35 -3.65 22.74
CA THR A 144 -1.44 -3.35 23.69
C THR A 144 -1.46 -1.88 24.15
N GLY A 145 -0.53 -1.06 23.66
CA GLY A 145 -0.36 0.32 24.09
C GLY A 145 -1.18 1.35 23.30
N TRP A 146 -0.71 2.60 23.34
CA TRP A 146 -1.33 3.76 22.67
C TRP A 146 -1.55 3.53 21.16
N PHE A 147 -0.63 2.80 20.52
CA PHE A 147 -0.67 2.52 19.09
C PHE A 147 -1.92 1.74 18.69
N ARG A 148 -2.39 0.84 19.55
CA ARG A 148 -3.63 0.08 19.31
C ARG A 148 -4.85 1.00 19.25
N SER A 149 -4.94 1.95 20.17
CA SER A 149 -6.04 2.93 20.18
C SER A 149 -5.99 3.83 18.96
N MET A 150 -4.81 4.31 18.57
CA MET A 150 -4.62 5.08 17.34
C MET A 150 -5.02 4.27 16.10
N ALA A 151 -4.57 3.02 16.01
CA ALA A 151 -4.86 2.16 14.87
C ALA A 151 -6.34 1.82 14.75
N ARG A 152 -7.05 1.61 15.87
CA ARG A 152 -8.52 1.46 15.88
C ARG A 152 -9.21 2.70 15.30
N LEU A 153 -8.82 3.90 15.77
CA LEU A 153 -9.39 5.16 15.30
C LEU A 153 -9.13 5.37 13.80
N LEU A 154 -7.89 5.18 13.35
CA LEU A 154 -7.51 5.31 11.95
C LEU A 154 -8.21 4.29 11.05
N SER A 155 -8.41 3.06 11.52
CA SER A 155 -9.10 2.01 10.75
C SER A 155 -10.59 2.35 10.56
N VAL A 156 -11.25 2.87 11.59
CA VAL A 156 -12.65 3.30 11.51
C VAL A 156 -12.79 4.54 10.61
N ALA A 157 -11.94 5.54 10.80
CA ALA A 157 -11.92 6.74 9.94
C ALA A 157 -11.64 6.38 8.47
N GLY A 158 -10.68 5.48 8.23
CA GLY A 158 -10.34 4.96 6.91
C GLY A 158 -11.51 4.22 6.25
N LEU A 159 -12.25 3.39 7.00
CA LEU A 159 -13.45 2.72 6.48
C LEU A 159 -14.52 3.73 6.07
N ILE A 160 -14.82 4.72 6.92
CA ILE A 160 -15.81 5.76 6.62
C ILE A 160 -15.42 6.49 5.32
N LEU A 161 -14.16 6.92 5.21
CA LEU A 161 -13.66 7.58 4.01
C LEU A 161 -13.79 6.69 2.77
N CYS A 162 -13.39 5.42 2.85
CA CYS A 162 -13.47 4.47 1.75
C CYS A 162 -14.93 4.22 1.31
N LEU A 163 -15.86 4.12 2.26
CA LEU A 163 -17.29 3.98 1.96
C LEU A 163 -17.83 5.22 1.26
N CYS A 164 -17.51 6.43 1.73
CA CYS A 164 -17.91 7.68 1.08
C CYS A 164 -17.38 7.78 -0.35
N LEU A 165 -16.10 7.43 -0.58
CA LEU A 165 -15.49 7.44 -1.91
C LEU A 165 -16.09 6.37 -2.83
N THR A 166 -16.36 5.17 -2.31
CA THR A 166 -16.98 4.07 -3.06
C THR A 166 -18.40 4.43 -3.47
N LEU A 167 -19.21 4.96 -2.54
CA LEU A 167 -20.57 5.42 -2.83
C LEU A 167 -20.56 6.55 -3.87
N SER A 168 -19.65 7.51 -3.71
CA SER A 168 -19.50 8.61 -4.68
C SER A 168 -19.12 8.09 -6.07
N SER A 169 -18.20 7.12 -6.16
CA SER A 169 -17.81 6.46 -7.41
C SER A 169 -18.98 5.72 -8.06
N ILE A 170 -19.75 4.96 -7.27
CA ILE A 170 -20.94 4.24 -7.75
C ILE A 170 -21.98 5.24 -8.27
N VAL A 171 -22.27 6.32 -7.54
CA VAL A 171 -23.23 7.35 -7.96
C VAL A 171 -22.80 8.02 -9.26
N VAL A 172 -21.52 8.38 -9.40
CA VAL A 172 -20.98 8.96 -10.65
C VAL A 172 -21.08 7.96 -11.80
N CYS A 173 -20.71 6.70 -11.57
CA CYS A 173 -20.79 5.64 -12.56
C CYS A 173 -22.25 5.40 -13.02
N LEU A 174 -23.20 5.30 -12.09
CA LEU A 174 -24.63 5.11 -12.38
C LEU A 174 -25.24 6.30 -13.11
N ARG A 175 -24.91 7.54 -12.71
CA ARG A 175 -25.35 8.76 -13.43
C ARG A 175 -24.84 8.76 -14.86
N ARG A 176 -23.59 8.35 -15.07
CA ARG A 176 -22.96 8.27 -16.39
C ARG A 176 -23.54 7.15 -17.26
N PHE A 177 -23.85 6.01 -16.66
CA PHE A 177 -24.50 4.90 -17.36
C PHE A 177 -25.93 5.28 -17.79
N ARG A 178 -26.66 6.00 -16.94
CA ARG A 178 -27.98 6.56 -17.26
C ARG A 178 -27.95 7.59 -18.40
N SER A 179 -26.85 8.32 -18.59
CA SER A 179 -26.68 9.25 -19.73
C SER A 179 -26.38 8.56 -21.06
N GLY A 180 -26.33 7.23 -21.10
CA GLY A 180 -26.10 6.42 -22.30
C GLY A 180 -24.77 5.66 -22.26
N LEU A 181 -24.79 4.41 -22.73
CA LEU A 181 -23.63 3.51 -22.80
C LEU A 181 -22.44 4.15 -23.52
N THR A 182 -22.69 4.92 -24.58
CA THR A 182 -21.64 5.60 -25.36
C THR A 182 -20.88 6.62 -24.51
N ALA A 183 -21.56 7.38 -23.65
CA ALA A 183 -20.93 8.37 -22.76
C ALA A 183 -20.11 7.73 -21.62
N ALA A 184 -20.41 6.47 -21.26
CA ALA A 184 -19.65 5.71 -20.27
C ALA A 184 -18.25 5.30 -20.78
N PHE A 185 -18.09 5.08 -22.08
CA PHE A 185 -16.81 4.68 -22.70
C PHE A 185 -15.98 5.85 -23.23
N VAL A 186 -16.55 7.06 -23.37
CA VAL A 186 -15.76 8.25 -23.78
C VAL A 186 -14.78 8.60 -22.66
N GLY A 187 -13.48 8.36 -22.86
CA GLY A 187 -12.45 8.78 -21.90
C GLY A 187 -12.52 10.30 -21.62
N PRO A 188 -12.17 10.77 -20.41
CA PRO A 188 -12.12 12.20 -20.14
C PRO A 188 -11.19 12.91 -21.13
N PRO A 189 -11.45 14.20 -21.44
CA PRO A 189 -10.56 14.96 -22.31
C PRO A 189 -9.15 14.95 -21.74
N ARG A 190 -8.14 14.76 -22.62
CA ARG A 190 -6.71 14.80 -22.26
C ARG A 190 -6.38 16.14 -21.58
N ARG A 191 -6.44 16.19 -20.26
CA ARG A 191 -5.91 17.31 -19.48
C ARG A 191 -4.39 17.22 -19.48
N ARG A 192 -3.75 18.39 -19.42
CA ARG A 192 -2.30 18.44 -19.19
C ARG A 192 -2.03 17.84 -17.82
N PRO A 193 -1.01 16.99 -17.68
CA PRO A 193 -0.73 16.35 -16.40
C PRO A 193 -0.38 17.41 -15.37
N GLN A 194 -1.18 17.47 -14.31
CA GLN A 194 -0.98 18.35 -13.17
C GLN A 194 -0.32 17.54 -12.07
N VAL A 195 0.86 17.99 -11.63
CA VAL A 195 1.56 17.35 -10.51
C VAL A 195 1.42 18.27 -9.30
N GLU A 196 0.69 17.79 -8.30
CA GLU A 196 0.59 18.50 -7.03
C GLU A 196 1.81 18.15 -6.15
N ILE A 197 2.68 19.13 -5.93
CA ILE A 197 3.93 18.95 -5.19
C ILE A 197 3.65 18.54 -3.74
N SER A 198 2.61 19.10 -3.11
CA SER A 198 2.18 18.73 -1.75
C SER A 198 1.86 17.25 -1.64
N LEU A 199 1.08 16.72 -2.59
CA LEU A 199 0.76 15.29 -2.64
C LEU A 199 1.99 14.46 -2.93
N MET A 200 2.85 14.88 -3.87
CA MET A 200 4.09 14.16 -4.19
C MET A 200 5.03 14.03 -2.98
N LEU A 201 5.24 15.10 -2.23
CA LEU A 201 6.07 15.09 -1.03
C LEU A 201 5.46 14.24 0.09
N LEU A 202 4.14 14.37 0.30
CA LEU A 202 3.42 13.51 1.24
C LEU A 202 3.56 12.04 0.85
N SER A 203 3.48 11.74 -0.44
CA SER A 203 3.63 10.40 -0.97
C SER A 203 5.01 9.82 -0.72
N ILE A 204 6.06 10.58 -1.02
CA ILE A 204 7.46 10.18 -0.74
C ILE A 204 7.65 9.91 0.76
N PHE A 205 7.13 10.80 1.61
CA PHE A 205 7.21 10.64 3.06
C PHE A 205 6.50 9.36 3.54
N LEU A 206 5.27 9.11 3.09
CA LEU A 206 4.51 7.92 3.49
C LEU A 206 5.16 6.61 3.01
N LEU A 207 5.74 6.61 1.80
CA LEU A 207 6.50 5.47 1.29
C LEU A 207 7.74 5.21 2.14
N GLY A 208 8.54 6.24 2.40
CA GLY A 208 9.72 6.14 3.25
C GLY A 208 9.39 5.67 4.67
N LEU A 209 8.31 6.22 5.25
CA LEU A 209 7.82 5.81 6.57
C LEU A 209 7.39 4.34 6.58
N SER A 210 6.67 3.87 5.54
CA SER A 210 6.24 2.48 5.45
C SER A 210 7.42 1.52 5.32
N VAL A 211 8.38 1.81 4.44
CA VAL A 211 9.62 1.03 4.29
C VAL A 211 10.37 0.96 5.63
N ALA A 212 10.63 2.12 6.23
CA ALA A 212 11.37 2.19 7.48
C ALA A 212 10.66 1.44 8.61
N THR A 213 9.32 1.52 8.68
CA THR A 213 8.54 0.80 9.69
C THR A 213 8.61 -0.71 9.46
N VAL A 214 8.44 -1.19 8.23
CA VAL A 214 8.52 -2.63 7.91
C VAL A 214 9.89 -3.21 8.29
N GLU A 215 10.97 -2.56 7.87
CA GLU A 215 12.34 -3.01 8.16
C GLU A 215 12.65 -2.96 9.66
N TYR A 216 12.18 -1.91 10.35
CA TYR A 216 12.30 -1.81 11.80
C TYR A 216 11.55 -2.94 12.52
N LEU A 217 10.33 -3.24 12.11
CA LEU A 217 9.52 -4.30 12.74
C LEU A 217 10.13 -5.69 12.57
N ILE A 218 10.70 -5.98 11.40
CA ILE A 218 11.39 -7.25 11.14
C ILE A 218 12.61 -7.39 12.04
N ARG A 219 13.40 -6.32 12.17
CA ARG A 219 14.61 -6.30 13.00
C ARG A 219 14.31 -6.42 14.50
N GLU A 220 13.41 -5.58 15.01
CA GLU A 220 13.12 -5.51 16.45
C GLU A 220 12.35 -6.72 16.97
N ASN A 221 11.49 -7.32 16.14
CA ASN A 221 10.77 -8.54 16.52
C ASN A 221 11.52 -9.83 16.15
N ASN A 222 12.77 -9.73 15.67
CA ASN A 222 13.62 -10.86 15.26
C ASN A 222 12.87 -11.88 14.38
N VAL A 223 12.24 -11.37 13.32
CA VAL A 223 11.41 -12.19 12.43
C VAL A 223 12.31 -13.03 11.53
N GLN A 224 12.23 -14.35 11.64
CA GLN A 224 13.06 -15.29 10.89
C GLN A 224 12.36 -15.83 9.64
N GLY A 225 13.11 -16.44 8.72
CA GLY A 225 12.56 -17.04 7.50
C GLY A 225 12.11 -16.05 6.42
N VAL A 226 12.50 -14.77 6.54
CA VAL A 226 12.11 -13.69 5.61
C VAL A 226 13.31 -12.92 5.04
N GLY A 227 14.51 -13.47 5.23
CA GLY A 227 15.78 -12.88 4.81
C GLY A 227 16.18 -13.28 3.40
N ALA A 228 17.42 -12.97 3.02
CA ALA A 228 17.97 -13.31 1.70
C ALA A 228 18.16 -14.82 1.48
N SER A 229 18.35 -15.59 2.55
CA SER A 229 18.45 -17.05 2.54
C SER A 229 17.18 -17.75 2.07
N ASP A 230 16.03 -17.08 2.16
CA ASP A 230 14.71 -17.68 1.95
C ASP A 230 14.04 -17.19 0.65
N ILE A 231 14.81 -16.58 -0.27
CA ILE A 231 14.31 -16.20 -1.60
C ILE A 231 14.28 -17.46 -2.47
N GLY A 232 13.15 -18.17 -2.45
CA GLY A 232 12.98 -19.36 -3.28
C GLY A 232 11.56 -19.62 -3.75
N SER A 233 10.56 -18.96 -3.17
CA SER A 233 9.15 -19.21 -3.53
C SER A 233 8.73 -18.38 -4.75
N VAL A 234 7.89 -18.98 -5.60
CA VAL A 234 7.28 -18.30 -6.75
C VAL A 234 6.48 -17.07 -6.29
N ALA A 235 5.87 -17.13 -5.10
CA ALA A 235 5.15 -16.02 -4.50
C ALA A 235 6.04 -14.79 -4.21
N GLN A 236 7.33 -14.98 -3.91
CA GLN A 236 8.29 -13.89 -3.76
C GLN A 236 8.82 -13.37 -5.11
N LEU A 237 8.99 -14.26 -6.09
CA LEU A 237 9.53 -13.91 -7.40
C LEU A 237 8.56 -13.06 -8.22
N ILE A 238 7.25 -13.31 -8.12
CA ILE A 238 6.24 -12.56 -8.88
C ILE A 238 6.30 -11.04 -8.55
N PRO A 239 6.18 -10.60 -7.28
CA PRO A 239 6.32 -9.18 -6.94
C PRO A 239 7.70 -8.63 -7.24
N LEU A 240 8.77 -9.42 -7.04
CA LEU A 240 10.14 -9.00 -7.29
C LEU A 240 10.36 -8.65 -8.77
N LEU A 241 9.90 -9.51 -9.67
CA LEU A 241 9.98 -9.29 -11.12
C LEU A 241 9.02 -8.19 -11.56
N ALA A 242 7.77 -8.22 -11.11
CA ALA A 242 6.77 -7.22 -11.48
C ALA A 242 7.20 -5.81 -11.08
N GLY A 243 7.61 -5.62 -9.82
CA GLY A 243 8.07 -4.34 -9.29
C GLY A 243 9.44 -3.93 -9.80
N GLY A 244 10.39 -4.85 -9.86
CA GLY A 244 11.74 -4.60 -10.36
C GLY A 244 11.76 -4.19 -11.83
N LEU A 245 11.09 -4.95 -12.70
CA LEU A 245 10.98 -4.61 -14.12
C LEU A 245 10.18 -3.32 -14.32
N ALA A 246 9.08 -3.12 -13.58
CA ALA A 246 8.32 -1.87 -13.66
C ALA A 246 9.19 -0.66 -13.31
N CYS A 247 10.01 -0.75 -12.26
CA CYS A 247 10.90 0.32 -11.86
C CYS A 247 11.99 0.59 -12.91
N ILE A 248 12.67 -0.46 -13.39
CA ILE A 248 13.70 -0.36 -14.43
C ILE A 248 13.12 0.25 -15.71
N LEU A 249 11.98 -0.23 -16.19
CA LEU A 249 11.33 0.26 -17.41
C LEU A 249 10.88 1.72 -17.25
N SER A 250 10.36 2.09 -16.08
CA SER A 250 9.96 3.47 -15.79
C SER A 250 11.16 4.41 -15.83
N VAL A 251 12.24 4.07 -15.12
CA VAL A 251 13.48 4.85 -15.11
C VAL A 251 14.09 4.94 -16.52
N TRP A 252 14.19 3.81 -17.21
CA TRP A 252 14.71 3.75 -18.59
C TRP A 252 13.94 4.66 -19.53
N LYS A 253 12.60 4.62 -19.50
CA LYS A 253 11.75 5.47 -20.33
C LYS A 253 11.93 6.95 -19.98
N ILE A 254 11.97 7.29 -18.69
CA ILE A 254 12.16 8.66 -18.22
C ILE A 254 13.48 9.25 -18.71
N VAL A 255 14.57 8.46 -18.62
CA VAL A 255 15.90 8.87 -19.05
C VAL A 255 15.99 8.97 -20.58
N THR A 256 15.61 7.91 -21.31
CA THR A 256 15.75 7.85 -22.77
C THR A 256 14.89 8.84 -23.51
N HIS A 257 13.68 9.14 -23.00
CA HIS A 257 12.76 10.09 -23.64
C HIS A 257 12.89 11.51 -23.06
N GLY A 258 13.86 11.75 -22.18
CA GLY A 258 14.09 13.06 -21.57
C GLY A 258 12.87 13.62 -20.83
N LEU A 259 12.04 12.75 -20.22
CA LEU A 259 10.78 13.16 -19.59
C LEU A 259 11.01 14.07 -18.36
N LEU A 260 12.20 14.04 -17.78
CA LEU A 260 12.63 14.97 -16.72
C LEU A 260 12.62 16.43 -17.18
N PHE A 261 12.93 16.69 -18.45
CA PHE A 261 13.08 18.05 -18.99
C PHE A 261 11.81 18.59 -19.65
N ARG A 262 10.73 17.80 -19.73
CA ARG A 262 9.46 18.26 -20.28
C ARG A 262 8.79 19.26 -19.32
N LYS A 263 8.35 20.41 -19.86
CA LYS A 263 7.59 21.42 -19.12
C LYS A 263 6.30 20.82 -18.56
N ARG A 264 6.03 21.07 -17.28
CA ARG A 264 4.87 20.56 -16.53
C ARG A 264 4.20 21.70 -15.79
N CYS A 265 2.90 21.55 -15.55
CA CYS A 265 2.14 22.43 -14.68
C CYS A 265 2.31 21.92 -13.24
N TRP A 266 3.12 22.62 -12.46
CA TRP A 266 3.32 22.31 -11.05
C TRP A 266 2.25 23.02 -10.24
N LEU A 267 1.56 22.28 -9.39
CA LEU A 267 0.57 22.82 -8.47
C LEU A 267 1.08 22.70 -7.03
N ILE A 268 0.87 23.75 -6.23
CA ILE A 268 1.01 23.71 -4.77
C ILE A 268 -0.35 24.09 -4.19
N PHE A 269 -1.01 23.17 -3.48
CA PHE A 269 -2.36 23.37 -2.91
C PHE A 269 -3.39 23.89 -3.94
N GLY A 270 -3.30 23.44 -5.19
CA GLY A 270 -4.18 23.88 -6.29
C GLY A 270 -3.76 25.18 -6.98
N TRP A 271 -2.72 25.86 -6.52
CA TRP A 271 -2.16 27.07 -7.16
C TRP A 271 -1.06 26.70 -8.15
N HIS A 272 -1.09 27.29 -9.35
CA HIS A 272 -0.08 27.07 -10.39
C HIS A 272 1.20 27.87 -10.09
N LEU A 273 2.37 27.21 -10.19
CA LEU A 273 3.69 27.87 -10.14
C LEU A 273 4.17 28.35 -11.51
#